data_AF-A0A5W4PVB5-F1
#
_entry.id   AF-A0A5W4PVB5-F1
#
_cell.length_a   1.000
_cell.length_b   1.000
_cell.length_c   1.000
_cell.angle_alpha   90.00
_cell.angle_beta   90.00
_cell.angle_gamma   90.00
#
_symmetry.space_group_name_H-M   'P 1'
#
loop_
_entity.id
_entity.type
_entity.pdbx_description
1 polymer ?
#
loop_
_entity_poly.entity_id
_entity_poly.type
_entity_poly.pdbx_seq_one_letter_code
_entity_poly.pdbx_strand_id
1 'polypeptide(L)'
;MGFYSSTALELLCRLIRRDNPQLAVPLDPNTVMVLSGPLTTGLGTSGRNTRVILNGRTGSGITGKKEFFYDRLNIGTFFNGITVVFEAEGSASTYADLLPSLNEQYGLGLTADDLANPTTVLPYGYSATTVTLNIASSSLAYTGKLDVTWTRKPVGIYPESGPGSKVLLIGSLNEGYFGVVSEEELFSPMAMLAALNEGQEIPAGSLYGLPTVRNWFKFARDGKIIYLANYGHMAISWQDLYVRGAVYETDVPEDQQYPTTDAHVPQRMVMRKREAGRDWYLSPCLPRLSTTDPWDPKAGPSPDPTGDIARLFSKIIIAGGVATGEWDGQTSETANFLYVNSAVDTTRAYGSNMVASSQSEDLKSANTRYRPMLELVNLDKMPVPLENFIGTPEGVLRKPLFSIEPDTSDILLTVSDIAWEIQGALNPPLTALMSEPPVTVTDIGWAQELRTPIVEGESSPPSVVTDIGWHQPNRTPTVTVTAEYTEVEPQNLADCNGELLGFK
;
A
#
# COMPACT_ATOMS: atom_id res chain seq x y z
N MET A 1 -36.77 8.42 21.50
CA MET A 1 -36.30 7.10 21.03
C MET A 1 -37.48 6.38 20.39
N GLY A 2 -37.28 5.79 19.21
CA GLY A 2 -38.35 5.19 18.39
C GLY A 2 -38.94 3.92 19.02
N PHE A 3 -40.18 3.60 18.67
CA PHE A 3 -40.93 2.45 19.23
C PHE A 3 -40.20 1.10 19.01
N TYR A 4 -39.44 0.98 17.93
CA TYR A 4 -38.81 -0.27 17.45
C TYR A 4 -37.34 -0.45 17.86
N SER A 5 -36.76 0.49 18.62
CA SER A 5 -35.33 0.46 19.00
C SER A 5 -35.04 -0.37 20.25
N SER A 6 -35.99 -1.19 20.70
CA SER A 6 -35.90 -1.98 21.93
C SER A 6 -35.69 -3.46 21.60
N THR A 7 -35.12 -4.20 22.54
CA THR A 7 -34.86 -5.64 22.34
C THR A 7 -36.15 -6.41 22.05
N ALA A 8 -36.04 -7.59 21.43
CA ALA A 8 -37.20 -8.39 21.04
C ALA A 8 -38.19 -8.67 22.20
N LEU A 9 -37.69 -8.92 23.41
CA LEU A 9 -38.54 -9.15 24.60
C LEU A 9 -39.20 -7.86 25.10
N GLU A 10 -38.51 -6.72 25.06
CA GLU A 10 -39.10 -5.42 25.40
C GLU A 10 -40.18 -5.03 24.40
N LEU A 11 -39.92 -5.24 23.11
CA LEU A 11 -40.87 -4.95 22.05
C LEU A 11 -42.11 -5.84 22.19
N LEU A 12 -41.94 -7.14 22.46
CA LEU A 12 -43.04 -8.04 22.79
C LEU A 12 -43.89 -7.50 23.95
N CYS A 13 -43.26 -7.11 25.06
CA CYS A 13 -43.97 -6.58 26.22
C CYS A 13 -44.72 -5.27 25.89
N ARG A 14 -44.18 -4.42 25.01
CA ARG A 14 -44.88 -3.22 24.52
C ARG A 14 -46.05 -3.55 23.60
N LEU A 15 -45.89 -4.51 22.69
CA LEU A 15 -46.97 -4.97 21.79
C LEU A 15 -48.14 -5.54 22.60
N ILE A 16 -47.86 -6.37 23.60
CA ILE A 16 -48.89 -6.91 24.50
C ILE A 16 -49.58 -5.77 25.26
N ARG A 17 -48.84 -4.79 25.77
CA ARG A 17 -49.42 -3.63 26.47
C ARG A 17 -50.31 -2.77 25.58
N ARG A 18 -49.88 -2.51 24.33
CA ARG A 18 -50.68 -1.76 23.34
C ARG A 18 -52.05 -2.42 23.15
N ASP A 19 -52.05 -3.74 23.05
CA ASP A 19 -53.27 -4.52 22.79
C ASP A 19 -54.07 -4.83 24.08
N ASN A 20 -53.50 -4.57 25.26
CA ASN A 20 -54.12 -4.82 26.57
C ASN A 20 -53.89 -3.62 27.52
N PRO A 21 -54.46 -2.44 27.24
CA PRO A 21 -54.26 -1.24 28.06
C PRO A 21 -54.77 -1.37 29.50
N GLN A 22 -55.64 -2.35 29.76
CA GLN A 22 -56.22 -2.65 31.08
C GLN A 22 -55.29 -3.40 32.04
N LEU A 23 -54.07 -3.77 31.63
CA LEU A 23 -53.12 -4.45 32.51
C LEU A 23 -52.64 -3.52 33.62
N ALA A 24 -52.95 -3.88 34.87
CA ALA A 24 -52.64 -3.06 36.06
C ALA A 24 -51.13 -2.91 36.34
N VAL A 25 -50.33 -3.91 35.97
CA VAL A 25 -48.87 -3.89 36.12
C VAL A 25 -48.23 -3.92 34.72
N PRO A 26 -47.36 -2.96 34.38
CA PRO A 26 -46.65 -2.96 33.11
C PRO A 26 -45.78 -4.21 32.95
N LEU A 27 -45.87 -4.86 31.79
CA LEU A 27 -44.96 -5.94 31.42
C LEU A 27 -43.63 -5.37 30.92
N ASP A 28 -42.53 -5.95 31.38
CA ASP A 28 -41.16 -5.67 30.96
C ASP A 28 -40.25 -6.91 31.13
N PRO A 29 -39.01 -6.91 30.61
CA PRO A 29 -38.10 -8.05 30.73
C PRO A 29 -37.73 -8.45 32.16
N ASN A 30 -37.84 -7.53 33.12
CA ASN A 30 -37.50 -7.76 34.53
C ASN A 30 -38.66 -8.39 35.29
N THR A 31 -39.88 -8.28 34.76
CA THR A 31 -41.11 -8.74 35.41
C THR A 31 -41.62 -10.07 34.88
N VAL A 32 -41.31 -10.41 33.62
CA VAL A 32 -41.74 -11.65 32.96
C VAL A 32 -40.60 -12.41 32.29
N MET A 33 -40.84 -13.69 32.04
CA MET A 33 -40.00 -14.57 31.23
C MET A 33 -40.85 -15.36 30.23
N VAL A 34 -40.25 -15.72 29.10
CA VAL A 34 -40.90 -16.56 28.09
C VAL A 34 -40.78 -18.02 28.51
N LEU A 35 -41.92 -18.67 28.74
CA LEU A 35 -41.99 -20.09 29.07
C LEU A 35 -42.08 -20.95 27.79
N SER A 36 -42.76 -20.43 26.77
CA SER A 36 -42.93 -21.10 25.48
C SER A 36 -43.34 -20.08 24.40
N GLY A 37 -42.86 -20.31 23.17
CA GLY A 37 -43.13 -19.45 22.01
C GLY A 37 -41.88 -18.74 21.50
N PRO A 38 -41.99 -18.02 20.37
CA PRO A 38 -43.22 -17.70 19.64
C PRO A 38 -43.83 -18.92 18.94
N LEU A 39 -45.14 -19.13 19.07
CA LEU A 39 -45.88 -20.20 18.40
C LEU A 39 -46.78 -19.60 17.31
N THR A 40 -46.78 -20.20 16.12
CA THR A 40 -47.61 -19.80 14.97
C THR A 40 -48.80 -20.74 14.74
N THR A 41 -48.90 -21.81 15.51
CA THR A 41 -50.02 -22.76 15.48
C THR A 41 -50.92 -22.57 16.68
N GLY A 42 -52.19 -22.99 16.58
CA GLY A 42 -53.14 -22.89 17.68
C GLY A 42 -53.57 -21.46 18.01
N LEU A 43 -53.62 -20.57 17.01
CA LEU A 43 -53.97 -19.15 17.15
C LEU A 43 -55.47 -18.90 17.38
N GLY A 44 -56.31 -19.92 17.16
CA GLY A 44 -57.76 -19.86 17.35
C GLY A 44 -58.41 -18.75 16.52
N THR A 45 -59.37 -18.05 17.13
CA THR A 45 -60.11 -16.92 16.51
C THR A 45 -59.51 -15.56 16.88
N SER A 46 -58.27 -15.51 17.40
CA SER A 46 -57.67 -14.26 17.88
C SER A 46 -57.41 -13.23 16.77
N GLY A 47 -57.31 -13.68 15.51
CA GLY A 47 -56.94 -12.84 14.36
C GLY A 47 -55.48 -12.36 14.40
N ARG A 48 -54.68 -12.81 15.37
CA ARG A 48 -53.26 -12.48 15.54
C ARG A 48 -52.37 -13.52 14.89
N ASN A 49 -51.16 -13.14 14.52
CA ASN A 49 -50.23 -14.03 13.82
C ASN A 49 -49.33 -14.90 14.73
N THR A 50 -49.26 -14.59 16.03
CA THR A 50 -48.36 -15.27 16.97
C THR A 50 -49.01 -15.40 18.37
N ARG A 51 -48.66 -16.46 19.10
CA ARG A 51 -48.96 -16.62 20.53
C ARG A 51 -47.69 -16.92 21.35
N VAL A 52 -47.70 -16.51 22.60
CA VAL A 52 -46.60 -16.72 23.57
C VAL A 52 -47.16 -17.04 24.94
N ILE A 53 -46.46 -17.88 25.70
CA ILE A 53 -46.76 -18.14 27.11
C ILE A 53 -45.72 -17.44 27.96
N LEU A 54 -46.16 -16.44 28.71
CA LEU A 54 -45.32 -15.69 29.64
C LEU A 54 -45.57 -16.17 31.07
N ASN A 55 -44.52 -16.17 31.87
CA ASN A 55 -44.58 -16.43 33.31
C ASN A 55 -44.01 -15.24 34.08
N GLY A 56 -44.68 -14.85 35.17
CA GLY A 56 -44.17 -13.83 36.08
C GLY A 56 -42.87 -14.29 36.76
N ARG A 57 -41.88 -13.39 36.85
CA ARG A 57 -40.65 -13.63 37.60
C ARG A 57 -40.91 -13.52 39.10
N THR A 58 -40.31 -14.40 39.89
CA THR A 58 -40.42 -14.33 41.36
C THR A 58 -39.94 -12.98 41.88
N GLY A 59 -40.74 -12.34 42.73
CA GLY A 59 -40.42 -11.03 43.30
C GLY A 59 -40.74 -9.82 42.42
N SER A 60 -41.29 -10.01 41.21
CA SER A 60 -41.64 -8.89 40.30
C SER A 60 -43.01 -8.27 40.53
N GLY A 61 -43.83 -8.83 41.43
CA GLY A 61 -45.23 -8.45 41.61
C GLY A 61 -46.19 -9.06 40.59
N ILE A 62 -45.69 -9.83 39.61
CA ILE A 62 -46.50 -10.62 38.67
C ILE A 62 -46.36 -12.10 39.02
N THR A 63 -47.48 -12.81 39.14
CA THR A 63 -47.48 -14.25 39.47
C THR A 63 -48.27 -15.07 38.44
N GLY A 64 -47.84 -16.32 38.26
CA GLY A 64 -48.49 -17.28 37.37
C GLY A 64 -48.08 -17.16 35.91
N LYS A 65 -48.60 -18.09 35.10
CA LYS A 65 -48.42 -18.17 33.66
C LYS A 65 -49.68 -17.75 32.92
N LYS A 66 -49.52 -17.03 31.82
CA LYS A 66 -50.63 -16.62 30.95
C LYS A 66 -50.20 -16.69 29.48
N GLU A 67 -51.13 -17.14 28.64
CA GLU A 67 -50.99 -17.11 27.20
C GLU A 67 -51.47 -15.76 26.65
N PHE A 68 -50.67 -15.17 25.75
CA PHE A 68 -50.96 -13.93 25.06
C PHE A 68 -50.89 -14.15 23.55
N PHE A 69 -51.76 -13.45 22.81
CA PHE A 69 -51.79 -13.43 21.35
C PHE A 69 -51.38 -12.03 20.88
N TYR A 70 -50.49 -11.96 19.91
CA TYR A 70 -49.92 -10.71 19.42
C TYR A 70 -49.43 -10.86 17.97
N ASP A 71 -49.15 -9.73 17.32
CA ASP A 71 -48.59 -9.73 15.97
C ASP A 71 -47.09 -9.46 16.01
N ARG A 72 -46.29 -10.44 15.55
CA ARG A 72 -44.89 -10.20 15.18
C ARG A 72 -44.85 -9.31 13.95
N LEU A 73 -43.87 -8.40 13.94
CA LEU A 73 -43.66 -7.45 12.87
C LEU A 73 -42.93 -8.14 11.72
N ASN A 74 -43.52 -8.11 10.52
CA ASN A 74 -42.82 -8.59 9.33
C ASN A 74 -41.84 -7.52 8.86
N ILE A 75 -40.55 -7.78 9.03
CA ILE A 75 -39.51 -6.78 8.77
C ILE A 75 -39.45 -6.37 7.29
N GLY A 76 -39.71 -7.30 6.36
CA GLY A 76 -39.73 -7.00 4.93
C GLY A 76 -40.86 -6.05 4.56
N THR A 77 -42.03 -6.18 5.20
CA THR A 77 -43.15 -5.25 4.96
C THR A 77 -42.90 -3.85 5.53
N PHE A 78 -42.06 -3.73 6.57
CA PHE A 78 -41.71 -2.44 7.18
C PHE A 78 -40.91 -1.55 6.24
N PHE A 79 -40.08 -2.16 5.38
CA PHE A 79 -39.25 -1.47 4.39
C PHE A 79 -39.82 -1.57 2.97
N ASN A 80 -41.13 -1.84 2.81
CA ASN A 80 -41.72 -1.96 1.49
C ASN A 80 -41.59 -0.65 0.69
N GLY A 81 -41.01 -0.73 -0.51
CA GLY A 81 -40.73 0.43 -1.35
C GLY A 81 -39.48 1.23 -0.95
N ILE A 82 -38.72 0.80 0.05
CA ILE A 82 -37.48 1.44 0.51
C ILE A 82 -36.33 0.43 0.35
N THR A 83 -35.26 0.85 -0.31
CA THR A 83 -34.00 0.08 -0.30
C THR A 83 -33.23 0.43 0.96
N VAL A 84 -32.93 -0.57 1.78
CA VAL A 84 -32.15 -0.41 3.00
C VAL A 84 -30.67 -0.35 2.62
N VAL A 85 -30.02 0.81 2.85
CA VAL A 85 -28.63 1.07 2.51
C VAL A 85 -27.91 1.66 3.72
N PHE A 86 -26.81 1.06 4.15
CA PHE A 86 -26.00 1.57 5.27
C PHE A 86 -24.52 1.21 5.13
N GLU A 87 -23.68 1.90 5.90
CA GLU A 87 -22.26 1.57 6.03
C GLU A 87 -22.04 0.77 7.33
N ALA A 88 -21.34 -0.35 7.24
CA ALA A 88 -20.94 -1.16 8.39
C ALA A 88 -19.49 -0.90 8.78
N GLU A 89 -19.16 -1.13 10.05
CA GLU A 89 -17.79 -0.97 10.55
C GLU A 89 -16.78 -1.84 9.78
N GLY A 90 -15.54 -1.32 9.66
CA GLY A 90 -14.49 -1.93 8.86
C GLY A 90 -14.05 -3.34 9.30
N SER A 91 -14.41 -3.75 10.52
CA SER A 91 -14.15 -5.09 11.07
C SER A 91 -15.31 -6.08 10.91
N ALA A 92 -16.44 -5.67 10.31
CA ALA A 92 -17.60 -6.55 10.16
C ALA A 92 -17.26 -7.79 9.33
N SER A 93 -17.59 -8.97 9.85
CA SER A 93 -17.22 -10.27 9.27
C SER A 93 -18.42 -11.20 9.08
N THR A 94 -19.49 -10.99 9.84
CA THR A 94 -20.68 -11.83 9.85
C THR A 94 -21.98 -11.02 9.78
N TYR A 95 -23.10 -11.68 9.50
CA TYR A 95 -24.41 -11.02 9.46
C TYR A 95 -24.78 -10.32 10.78
N ALA A 96 -24.35 -10.86 11.92
CA ALA A 96 -24.56 -10.22 13.22
C ALA A 96 -23.81 -8.89 13.35
N ASP A 97 -22.62 -8.77 12.74
CA ASP A 97 -21.78 -7.56 12.81
C ASP A 97 -22.40 -6.37 12.07
N LEU A 98 -23.38 -6.61 11.18
CA LEU A 98 -24.13 -5.56 10.50
C LEU A 98 -25.19 -4.91 11.39
N LEU A 99 -25.65 -5.61 12.43
CA LEU A 99 -26.80 -5.19 13.22
C LEU A 99 -26.60 -3.86 13.96
N PRO A 100 -25.43 -3.55 14.55
CA PRO A 100 -25.23 -2.25 15.21
C PRO A 100 -25.49 -1.06 14.28
N SER A 101 -24.86 -1.04 13.10
CA SER A 101 -25.03 0.04 12.10
C SER A 101 -26.44 0.10 11.54
N LEU A 102 -27.04 -1.06 11.23
CA LEU A 102 -28.42 -1.15 10.75
C LEU A 102 -29.41 -0.61 11.80
N ASN A 103 -29.25 -1.01 13.06
CA ASN A 103 -30.12 -0.61 14.16
C ASN A 103 -30.01 0.90 14.44
N GLU A 104 -28.80 1.44 14.44
CA GLU A 104 -28.54 2.86 14.66
C GLU A 104 -29.19 3.72 13.56
N GLN A 105 -29.00 3.36 12.29
CA GLN A 105 -29.50 4.14 11.16
C GLN A 105 -31.02 4.07 11.00
N TYR A 106 -31.62 2.90 11.23
CA TYR A 106 -33.06 2.67 10.99
C TYR A 106 -33.91 2.58 12.25
N GLY A 107 -33.31 2.76 13.43
CA GLY A 107 -34.02 2.76 14.72
C GLY A 107 -34.62 1.39 15.08
N LEU A 108 -33.93 0.31 14.73
CA LEU A 108 -34.30 -1.07 15.03
C LEU A 108 -33.60 -1.56 16.31
N GLY A 109 -34.06 -2.70 16.85
CA GLY A 109 -33.50 -3.34 18.04
C GLY A 109 -33.16 -4.82 17.80
N LEU A 110 -32.69 -5.15 16.59
CA LEU A 110 -32.34 -6.52 16.22
C LEU A 110 -31.07 -6.98 16.95
N THR A 111 -31.10 -8.22 17.42
CA THR A 111 -29.95 -8.88 18.04
C THR A 111 -29.54 -10.11 17.23
N ALA A 112 -28.38 -10.70 17.53
CA ALA A 112 -27.94 -11.92 16.85
C ALA A 112 -28.96 -13.07 16.97
N ASP A 113 -29.65 -13.18 18.12
CA ASP A 113 -30.68 -14.19 18.38
C ASP A 113 -31.94 -14.00 17.51
N ASP A 114 -32.13 -12.81 16.94
CA ASP A 114 -33.22 -12.53 16.00
C ASP A 114 -32.91 -12.98 14.57
N LEU A 115 -31.66 -13.35 14.27
CA LEU A 115 -31.25 -13.85 12.96
C LEU A 115 -31.23 -15.37 12.93
N ALA A 116 -31.67 -15.96 11.82
CA ALA A 116 -31.62 -17.41 11.64
C ALA A 116 -30.17 -17.92 11.47
N ASN A 117 -29.30 -17.12 10.86
CA ASN A 117 -27.92 -17.48 10.53
C ASN A 117 -26.93 -16.34 10.88
N PRO A 118 -26.80 -15.95 12.16
CA PRO A 118 -26.03 -14.76 12.56
C PRO A 118 -24.53 -14.86 12.22
N THR A 119 -23.99 -16.08 12.18
CA THR A 119 -22.56 -16.36 11.94
C THR A 119 -22.22 -16.54 10.45
N THR A 120 -23.17 -16.30 9.54
CA THR A 120 -22.88 -16.35 8.09
C THR A 120 -21.84 -15.30 7.74
N VAL A 121 -20.75 -15.73 7.09
CA VAL A 121 -19.65 -14.85 6.66
C VAL A 121 -20.15 -13.86 5.61
N LEU A 122 -19.76 -12.60 5.77
CA LEU A 122 -20.07 -11.54 4.83
C LEU A 122 -19.16 -11.58 3.60
N PRO A 123 -19.65 -11.12 2.43
CA PRO A 123 -18.76 -10.68 1.36
C PRO A 123 -17.89 -9.49 1.80
N TYR A 124 -16.88 -9.10 1.03
CA TYR A 124 -15.94 -8.06 1.44
C TYR A 124 -16.58 -6.67 1.66
N GLY A 125 -17.56 -6.31 0.83
CA GLY A 125 -18.33 -5.06 1.01
C GLY A 125 -17.59 -3.78 0.58
N TYR A 126 -16.50 -3.86 -0.20
CA TYR A 126 -15.82 -2.65 -0.72
C TYR A 126 -16.65 -1.85 -1.74
N SER A 127 -17.71 -2.47 -2.26
CA SER A 127 -18.76 -1.83 -3.04
C SER A 127 -20.13 -2.24 -2.49
N ALA A 128 -21.17 -1.49 -2.87
CA ALA A 128 -22.53 -1.72 -2.41
C ALA A 128 -22.96 -3.17 -2.67
N THR A 129 -23.12 -3.94 -1.61
CA THR A 129 -23.37 -5.38 -1.69
C THR A 129 -24.67 -5.73 -0.99
N THR A 130 -25.55 -6.46 -1.68
CA THR A 130 -26.83 -6.89 -1.11
C THR A 130 -26.72 -8.24 -0.43
N VAL A 131 -27.23 -8.35 0.80
CA VAL A 131 -27.36 -9.59 1.56
C VAL A 131 -28.77 -9.72 2.12
N THR A 132 -29.22 -10.97 2.32
CA THR A 132 -30.54 -11.25 2.90
C THR A 132 -30.41 -11.70 4.35
N LEU A 133 -30.90 -10.87 5.26
CA LEU A 133 -31.02 -11.19 6.68
C LEU A 133 -32.34 -11.93 6.93
N ASN A 134 -32.25 -13.24 7.18
CA ASN A 134 -33.41 -14.05 7.52
C ASN A 134 -33.68 -13.97 9.02
N ILE A 135 -34.90 -13.63 9.41
CA ILE A 135 -35.29 -13.57 10.83
C ILE A 135 -35.50 -14.99 11.36
N ALA A 136 -34.95 -15.27 12.55
CA ALA A 136 -35.11 -16.54 13.23
C ALA A 136 -36.59 -16.83 13.52
N SER A 137 -37.00 -18.09 13.36
CA SER A 137 -38.36 -18.51 13.73
C SER A 137 -38.64 -18.27 15.22
N SER A 138 -37.62 -18.34 16.06
CA SER A 138 -37.61 -18.06 17.50
C SER A 138 -37.64 -16.57 17.87
N SER A 139 -37.46 -15.64 16.93
CA SER A 139 -37.52 -14.21 17.24
C SER A 139 -38.89 -13.84 17.77
N LEU A 140 -38.90 -13.27 18.98
CA LEU A 140 -40.13 -12.91 19.69
C LEU A 140 -40.85 -11.73 19.04
N ALA A 141 -40.12 -10.84 18.38
CA ALA A 141 -40.64 -9.57 17.88
C ALA A 141 -40.84 -9.55 16.37
N TYR A 142 -39.95 -10.22 15.63
CA TYR A 142 -39.84 -10.07 14.18
C TYR A 142 -40.17 -11.37 13.45
N THR A 143 -40.52 -11.24 12.17
CA THR A 143 -40.68 -12.36 11.23
C THR A 143 -40.29 -11.92 9.81
N GLY A 144 -40.11 -12.90 8.92
CA GLY A 144 -39.79 -12.66 7.51
C GLY A 144 -38.29 -12.55 7.25
N LYS A 145 -37.94 -11.74 6.26
CA LYS A 145 -36.56 -11.49 5.83
C LYS A 145 -36.40 -10.02 5.45
N LEU A 146 -35.18 -9.52 5.54
CA LEU A 146 -34.81 -8.18 5.15
C LEU A 146 -33.64 -8.25 4.16
N ASP A 147 -33.85 -7.74 2.95
CA ASP A 147 -32.77 -7.54 1.99
C ASP A 147 -32.12 -6.19 2.31
N VAL A 148 -30.83 -6.20 2.60
CA VAL A 148 -30.06 -5.00 2.92
C VAL A 148 -28.90 -4.85 1.96
N THR A 149 -28.65 -3.64 1.50
CA THR A 149 -27.45 -3.28 0.76
C THR A 149 -26.51 -2.59 1.73
N TRP A 150 -25.28 -3.09 1.85
CA TRP A 150 -24.30 -2.53 2.76
C TRP A 150 -22.99 -2.25 2.04
N THR A 151 -22.23 -1.30 2.58
CA THR A 151 -20.84 -1.04 2.22
C THR A 151 -19.99 -1.11 3.48
N ARG A 152 -18.75 -1.56 3.33
CA ARG A 152 -17.75 -1.50 4.40
C ARG A 152 -17.25 -0.07 4.48
N LYS A 153 -17.33 0.50 5.67
CA LYS A 153 -16.72 1.79 5.96
C LYS A 153 -15.20 1.65 5.82
N PRO A 154 -14.53 2.48 5.00
CA PRO A 154 -13.08 2.44 4.91
C PRO A 154 -12.45 2.85 6.23
N VAL A 155 -11.27 2.31 6.52
CA VAL A 155 -10.52 2.63 7.75
C VAL A 155 -10.07 4.09 7.73
N GLY A 156 -9.65 4.59 6.57
CA GLY A 156 -9.22 5.97 6.41
C GLY A 156 -8.73 6.28 5.01
N ILE A 157 -8.53 7.58 4.77
CA ILE A 157 -7.96 8.11 3.53
C ILE A 157 -6.53 8.58 3.82
N TYR A 158 -5.59 8.11 3.01
CA TYR A 158 -4.15 8.39 3.09
C TYR A 158 -3.68 8.95 1.74
N PRO A 159 -3.78 10.29 1.53
CA PRO A 159 -3.39 10.94 0.28
C PRO A 159 -1.91 10.69 -0.09
N GLU A 160 -1.08 10.54 0.94
CA GLU A 160 0.37 10.36 0.84
C GLU A 160 0.80 8.89 0.65
N SER A 161 -0.14 7.98 0.42
CA SER A 161 0.12 6.53 0.37
C SER A 161 0.70 6.02 -0.94
N GLY A 162 1.26 6.87 -1.80
CA GLY A 162 1.81 6.43 -3.09
C GLY A 162 0.74 6.07 -4.13
N PRO A 163 1.13 5.57 -5.31
CA PRO A 163 0.22 5.30 -6.42
C PRO A 163 -0.94 4.35 -6.09
N GLY A 164 -2.03 4.47 -6.86
CA GLY A 164 -3.26 3.69 -6.72
C GLY A 164 -4.20 4.23 -5.64
N SER A 165 -5.11 3.38 -5.15
CA SER A 165 -6.10 3.75 -4.14
C SER A 165 -5.48 4.46 -2.93
N LYS A 166 -6.07 5.59 -2.55
CA LYS A 166 -5.69 6.36 -1.34
C LYS A 166 -6.51 5.92 -0.12
N VAL A 167 -7.36 4.91 -0.26
CA VAL A 167 -8.29 4.47 0.78
C VAL A 167 -7.81 3.15 1.38
N LEU A 168 -7.56 3.13 2.68
CA LEU A 168 -7.28 1.90 3.41
C LEU A 168 -8.60 1.16 3.62
N LEU A 169 -8.74 0.02 2.95
CA LEU A 169 -9.99 -0.72 2.88
C LEU A 169 -10.25 -1.50 4.18
N ILE A 170 -9.19 -2.09 4.76
CA ILE A 170 -9.26 -2.90 5.97
C ILE A 170 -7.92 -2.93 6.70
N GLY A 171 -7.96 -3.20 8.01
CA GLY A 171 -6.79 -3.31 8.87
C GLY A 171 -6.33 -1.96 9.44
N SER A 172 -5.02 -1.76 9.53
CA SER A 172 -4.36 -0.57 10.07
C SER A 172 -3.07 -0.27 9.32
N LEU A 173 -2.37 0.82 9.65
CA LEU A 173 -1.05 1.09 9.05
C LEU A 173 0.04 0.07 9.45
N ASN A 174 -0.16 -0.71 10.51
CA ASN A 174 0.76 -1.78 10.89
C ASN A 174 0.51 -3.06 10.08
N GLU A 175 -0.74 -3.29 9.68
CA GLU A 175 -1.16 -4.47 8.96
C GLU A 175 -2.49 -4.15 8.28
N GLY A 176 -2.47 -3.87 6.98
CA GLY A 176 -3.66 -3.41 6.27
C GLY A 176 -3.56 -3.50 4.76
N TYR A 177 -4.69 -3.27 4.09
CA TYR A 177 -4.82 -3.48 2.65
C TYR A 177 -5.60 -2.33 1.99
N PHE A 178 -5.04 -1.81 0.90
CA PHE A 178 -5.62 -0.72 0.10
C PHE A 178 -6.34 -1.22 -1.16
N GLY A 179 -6.18 -2.50 -1.49
CA GLY A 179 -6.73 -3.06 -2.71
C GLY A 179 -5.68 -3.33 -3.79
N VAL A 180 -6.20 -3.43 -5.00
CA VAL A 180 -5.46 -3.72 -6.21
C VAL A 180 -5.02 -2.42 -6.90
N VAL A 181 -3.83 -2.44 -7.49
CA VAL A 181 -3.25 -1.38 -8.32
C VAL A 181 -2.87 -1.97 -9.67
N SER A 182 -3.22 -1.29 -10.77
CA SER A 182 -2.86 -1.77 -12.10
C SER A 182 -1.37 -1.62 -12.40
N GLU A 183 -0.83 -2.37 -13.37
CA GLU A 183 0.55 -2.15 -13.86
C GLU A 183 0.73 -0.75 -14.46
N GLU A 184 -0.34 -0.19 -15.02
CA GLU A 184 -0.36 1.17 -15.60
C GLU A 184 -0.19 2.24 -14.52
N GLU A 185 -0.83 2.06 -13.36
CA GLU A 185 -0.71 2.94 -12.20
C GLU A 185 0.61 2.74 -11.43
N LEU A 186 1.31 1.62 -11.63
CA LEU A 186 2.60 1.33 -10.98
C LEU A 186 3.71 0.99 -11.99
N PHE A 187 4.18 -0.25 -12.07
CA PHE A 187 5.22 -0.66 -13.00
C PHE A 187 4.88 -1.97 -13.71
N SER A 188 5.33 -2.06 -14.98
CA SER A 188 5.30 -3.31 -15.74
C SER A 188 6.58 -4.14 -15.50
N PRO A 189 6.58 -5.45 -15.81
CA PRO A 189 7.78 -6.28 -15.71
C PRO A 189 8.96 -5.75 -16.53
N MET A 190 8.67 -5.16 -17.69
CA MET A 190 9.69 -4.54 -18.55
C MET A 190 10.34 -3.33 -17.86
N ALA A 191 9.53 -2.47 -17.24
CA ALA A 191 10.04 -1.32 -16.49
C ALA A 191 10.89 -1.78 -15.29
N MET A 192 10.47 -2.83 -14.59
CA MET A 192 11.24 -3.43 -13.50
C MET A 192 12.59 -3.96 -13.98
N LEU A 193 12.62 -4.72 -15.08
CA LEU A 193 13.87 -5.28 -15.62
C LEU A 193 14.81 -4.20 -16.13
N ALA A 194 14.27 -3.17 -16.78
CA ALA A 194 15.06 -2.04 -17.27
C ALA A 194 15.70 -1.28 -16.10
N ALA A 195 14.93 -0.95 -15.06
CA ALA A 195 15.43 -0.24 -13.90
C ALA A 195 16.49 -1.05 -13.13
N LEU A 196 16.28 -2.37 -12.97
CA LEU A 196 17.27 -3.24 -12.31
C LEU A 196 18.62 -3.30 -13.04
N ASN A 197 18.62 -3.06 -14.35
CA ASN A 197 19.83 -3.12 -15.17
C ASN A 197 20.36 -1.74 -15.56
N GLU A 198 19.73 -0.67 -15.08
CA GLU A 198 20.21 0.69 -15.33
C GLU A 198 21.58 0.89 -14.68
N GLY A 199 22.54 1.39 -15.46
CA GLY A 199 23.92 1.60 -15.01
C GLY A 199 24.72 0.32 -14.74
N GLN A 200 24.19 -0.87 -15.03
CA GLN A 200 24.89 -2.14 -14.84
C GLN A 200 25.72 -2.51 -16.09
N GLU A 201 26.97 -2.93 -15.89
CA GLU A 201 27.84 -3.39 -17.00
C GLU A 201 27.32 -4.68 -17.65
N ILE A 202 26.78 -5.59 -16.82
CA ILE A 202 26.26 -6.89 -17.25
C ILE A 202 24.78 -6.98 -16.86
N PRO A 203 23.87 -6.96 -17.85
CA PRO A 203 22.45 -7.19 -17.60
C PRO A 203 22.20 -8.56 -17.00
N ALA A 204 21.30 -8.64 -16.03
CA ALA A 204 20.85 -9.89 -15.43
C ALA A 204 19.33 -9.98 -15.43
N GLY A 205 18.86 -11.23 -15.41
CA GLY A 205 17.46 -11.58 -15.36
C GLY A 205 16.78 -11.75 -16.72
N SER A 206 15.70 -12.53 -16.75
CA SER A 206 14.88 -12.75 -17.95
C SER A 206 13.40 -12.72 -17.61
N LEU A 207 12.58 -12.07 -18.44
CA LEU A 207 11.15 -11.94 -18.18
C LEU A 207 10.44 -13.30 -18.25
N TYR A 208 9.48 -13.51 -17.37
CA TYR A 208 8.52 -14.62 -17.51
C TYR A 208 7.39 -14.25 -18.48
N GLY A 209 6.67 -15.28 -18.94
CA GLY A 209 5.46 -15.10 -19.71
C GLY A 209 4.40 -14.30 -18.95
N LEU A 210 3.75 -13.37 -19.65
CA LEU A 210 2.75 -12.47 -19.06
C LEU A 210 1.42 -13.21 -18.86
N PRO A 211 0.88 -13.29 -17.63
CA PRO A 211 -0.42 -13.87 -17.37
C PRO A 211 -1.55 -12.92 -17.82
N THR A 212 -2.79 -13.43 -17.83
CA THR A 212 -3.98 -12.62 -18.16
C THR A 212 -4.26 -11.55 -17.11
N VAL A 213 -4.14 -11.91 -15.82
CA VAL A 213 -4.37 -10.99 -14.69
C VAL A 213 -3.03 -10.42 -14.26
N ARG A 214 -2.88 -9.09 -14.35
CA ARG A 214 -1.63 -8.38 -14.09
C ARG A 214 -1.91 -7.17 -13.22
N ASN A 215 -1.53 -7.27 -11.96
CA ASN A 215 -1.81 -6.25 -10.97
C ASN A 215 -0.83 -6.35 -9.78
N TRP A 216 -0.87 -5.30 -8.96
CA TRP A 216 -0.14 -5.18 -7.72
C TRP A 216 -1.13 -5.15 -6.56
N PHE A 217 -0.77 -5.78 -5.45
CA PHE A 217 -1.49 -5.68 -4.19
C PHE A 217 -0.83 -4.61 -3.35
N LYS A 218 -1.60 -3.62 -2.88
CA LYS A 218 -1.10 -2.52 -2.05
C LYS A 218 -1.45 -2.75 -0.59
N PHE A 219 -0.44 -2.80 0.27
CA PHE A 219 -0.57 -3.05 1.70
C PHE A 219 0.01 -1.92 2.54
N ALA A 220 -0.42 -1.87 3.80
CA ALA A 220 0.30 -1.21 4.86
C ALA A 220 1.00 -2.25 5.74
N ARG A 221 2.26 -2.02 6.07
CA ARG A 221 3.04 -2.87 6.97
C ARG A 221 3.98 -2.01 7.80
N ASP A 222 3.86 -2.10 9.12
CA ASP A 222 4.73 -1.40 10.08
C ASP A 222 4.88 0.12 9.79
N GLY A 223 3.78 0.78 9.40
CA GLY A 223 3.75 2.19 9.04
C GLY A 223 4.28 2.52 7.64
N LYS A 224 4.73 1.52 6.88
CA LYS A 224 5.18 1.65 5.49
C LYS A 224 4.08 1.22 4.52
N ILE A 225 4.16 1.74 3.30
CA ILE A 225 3.32 1.29 2.19
C ILE A 225 4.14 0.36 1.31
N ILE A 226 3.62 -0.84 1.06
CA ILE A 226 4.28 -1.84 0.24
C ILE A 226 3.36 -2.34 -0.87
N TYR A 227 3.97 -2.75 -1.98
CA TYR A 227 3.28 -3.27 -3.15
C TYR A 227 3.85 -4.64 -3.50
N LEU A 228 3.02 -5.64 -3.76
CA LEU A 228 3.48 -6.95 -4.23
C LEU A 228 2.82 -7.28 -5.56
N ALA A 229 3.60 -7.65 -6.57
CA ALA A 229 3.05 -8.11 -7.84
C ALA A 229 2.26 -9.43 -7.66
N ASN A 230 1.18 -9.63 -8.42
CA ASN A 230 0.37 -10.85 -8.31
C ASN A 230 1.02 -12.11 -8.94
N TYR A 231 2.12 -11.94 -9.68
CA TYR A 231 2.85 -12.99 -10.39
C TYR A 231 4.37 -12.74 -10.40
N GLY A 232 5.15 -13.77 -10.73
CA GLY A 232 6.60 -13.62 -10.92
C GLY A 232 6.92 -12.87 -12.22
N HIS A 233 7.63 -11.73 -12.11
CA HIS A 233 7.97 -10.90 -13.27
C HIS A 233 9.16 -11.46 -14.07
N MET A 234 10.18 -11.99 -13.39
CA MET A 234 11.41 -12.43 -14.05
C MET A 234 12.13 -13.54 -13.29
N ALA A 235 12.98 -14.29 -13.99
CA ALA A 235 13.96 -15.18 -13.41
C ALA A 235 15.25 -14.40 -13.15
N ILE A 236 15.70 -14.28 -11.91
CA ILE A 236 16.94 -13.59 -11.51
C ILE A 236 17.46 -14.20 -10.21
N SER A 237 18.77 -14.17 -9.98
CA SER A 237 19.37 -14.70 -8.76
C SER A 237 19.21 -13.71 -7.59
N TRP A 238 19.19 -14.24 -6.36
CA TRP A 238 19.17 -13.41 -5.15
C TRP A 238 20.42 -12.51 -5.09
N GLN A 239 21.57 -13.05 -5.49
CA GLN A 239 22.83 -12.31 -5.53
C GLN A 239 22.80 -11.16 -6.56
N ASP A 240 22.22 -11.37 -7.73
CA ASP A 240 22.09 -10.31 -8.74
C ASP A 240 21.15 -9.18 -8.27
N LEU A 241 20.07 -9.53 -7.57
CA LEU A 241 19.19 -8.53 -6.92
C LEU A 241 19.93 -7.76 -5.84
N TYR A 242 20.76 -8.43 -5.04
CA TYR A 242 21.53 -7.79 -3.98
C TYR A 242 22.51 -6.76 -4.54
N VAL A 243 23.27 -7.11 -5.58
CA VAL A 243 24.23 -6.21 -6.25
C VAL A 243 23.55 -5.02 -6.91
N ARG A 244 22.25 -5.12 -7.20
CA ARG A 244 21.43 -4.03 -7.73
C ARG A 244 20.72 -3.22 -6.66
N GLY A 245 20.93 -3.55 -5.38
CA GLY A 245 20.32 -2.84 -4.25
C GLY A 245 18.81 -3.07 -4.12
N ALA A 246 18.31 -4.26 -4.48
CA ALA A 246 16.89 -4.58 -4.60
C ALA A 246 16.40 -5.69 -3.65
N VAL A 247 17.15 -5.98 -2.58
CA VAL A 247 16.82 -7.07 -1.64
C VAL A 247 16.22 -6.55 -0.34
N TYR A 248 16.87 -5.55 0.27
CA TYR A 248 16.50 -5.05 1.60
C TYR A 248 15.80 -3.69 1.52
N GLU A 249 15.05 -3.38 2.57
CA GLU A 249 14.39 -2.08 2.77
C GLU A 249 15.32 -1.03 3.43
N THR A 250 16.53 -1.44 3.79
CA THR A 250 17.51 -0.63 4.52
C THR A 250 18.89 -0.90 3.97
N ASP A 251 19.72 0.14 3.88
CA ASP A 251 21.09 0.04 3.35
C ASP A 251 21.98 -0.97 4.06
N VAL A 252 21.84 -1.01 5.38
CA VAL A 252 22.63 -1.88 6.24
C VAL A 252 21.64 -2.73 7.04
N PRO A 253 21.30 -3.93 6.56
CA PRO A 253 20.50 -4.84 7.35
C PRO A 253 21.25 -5.19 8.64
N GLU A 254 20.58 -5.11 9.79
CA GLU A 254 21.14 -5.44 11.10
C GLU A 254 21.69 -6.87 11.16
N ASP A 255 21.10 -7.77 10.36
CA ASP A 255 21.45 -9.19 10.27
C ASP A 255 22.68 -9.49 9.39
N GLN A 256 23.36 -8.46 8.85
CA GLN A 256 24.64 -8.55 8.10
C GLN A 256 24.66 -9.58 6.96
N GLN A 257 23.51 -9.82 6.33
CA GLN A 257 23.41 -10.82 5.28
C GLN A 257 23.77 -10.24 3.91
N TYR A 258 24.90 -10.69 3.40
CA TYR A 258 25.44 -10.30 2.12
C TYR A 258 25.78 -11.59 1.34
N PRO A 259 25.79 -11.57 0.00
CA PRO A 259 26.42 -12.65 -0.76
C PRO A 259 27.85 -12.83 -0.24
N THR A 260 28.43 -14.03 -0.37
CA THR A 260 29.78 -14.36 0.12
C THR A 260 30.92 -13.52 -0.47
N THR A 261 30.61 -12.56 -1.34
CA THR A 261 31.53 -11.54 -1.86
C THR A 261 31.65 -10.37 -0.89
N ASP A 262 32.87 -9.93 -0.60
CA ASP A 262 33.20 -8.82 0.34
C ASP A 262 32.64 -7.43 -0.04
N ALA A 263 31.86 -7.31 -1.11
CA ALA A 263 31.30 -6.06 -1.59
C ALA A 263 29.90 -5.81 -1.00
N HIS A 264 29.83 -4.90 -0.04
CA HIS A 264 28.56 -4.39 0.48
C HIS A 264 27.99 -3.35 -0.47
N VAL A 265 26.78 -3.61 -0.96
CA VAL A 265 26.06 -2.71 -1.88
C VAL A 265 24.92 -2.03 -1.13
N PRO A 266 24.79 -0.69 -1.21
CA PRO A 266 23.62 0.02 -0.69
C PRO A 266 22.32 -0.53 -1.28
N GLN A 267 21.32 -0.79 -0.44
CA GLN A 267 20.07 -1.45 -0.80
C GLN A 267 18.97 -0.42 -1.08
N ARG A 268 19.34 0.65 -1.80
CA ARG A 268 18.55 1.86 -2.02
C ARG A 268 18.32 2.14 -3.51
N MET A 269 18.08 1.09 -4.29
CA MET A 269 17.55 1.30 -5.63
C MET A 269 16.22 2.03 -5.54
N VAL A 270 16.02 3.06 -6.36
CA VAL A 270 14.76 3.82 -6.38
C VAL A 270 14.24 3.93 -7.80
N MET A 271 12.94 3.74 -7.95
CA MET A 271 12.20 3.92 -9.19
C MET A 271 11.20 5.04 -9.01
N ARG A 272 11.17 5.98 -9.96
CA ARG A 272 10.19 7.07 -9.98
C ARG A 272 8.92 6.66 -10.71
N LYS A 273 7.77 6.95 -10.10
CA LYS A 273 6.45 6.83 -10.72
C LYS A 273 5.71 8.16 -10.62
N ARG A 274 5.28 8.71 -11.76
CA ARG A 274 4.45 9.92 -11.80
C ARG A 274 2.97 9.56 -11.81
N GLU A 275 2.19 10.19 -10.93
CA GLU A 275 0.73 10.06 -10.83
C GLU A 275 0.12 11.45 -10.64
N ALA A 276 -0.82 11.84 -11.51
CA ALA A 276 -1.53 13.12 -11.42
C ALA A 276 -0.62 14.37 -11.23
N GLY A 277 0.57 14.35 -11.83
CA GLY A 277 1.53 15.46 -11.75
C GLY A 277 2.50 15.38 -10.56
N ARG A 278 2.32 14.44 -9.64
CA ARG A 278 3.19 14.17 -8.50
C ARG A 278 4.12 13.00 -8.76
N ASP A 279 5.36 13.12 -8.30
CA ASP A 279 6.34 12.04 -8.35
C ASP A 279 6.34 11.24 -7.04
N TRP A 280 6.30 9.92 -7.19
CA TRP A 280 6.44 8.93 -6.13
C TRP A 280 7.71 8.14 -6.35
N TYR A 281 8.38 7.78 -5.26
CA TYR A 281 9.63 7.05 -5.29
C TYR A 281 9.42 5.72 -4.59
N LEU A 282 9.74 4.62 -5.28
CA LEU A 282 9.54 3.27 -4.77
C LEU A 282 10.84 2.48 -4.87
N SER A 283 11.15 1.71 -3.83
CA SER A 283 12.35 0.90 -3.76
C SER A 283 12.00 -0.60 -3.83
N PRO A 284 12.60 -1.38 -4.74
CA PRO A 284 12.39 -2.81 -4.77
C PRO A 284 13.04 -3.50 -3.58
N CYS A 285 12.33 -4.48 -3.03
CA CYS A 285 12.77 -5.31 -1.91
C CYS A 285 12.16 -6.71 -2.03
N LEU A 286 12.63 -7.64 -1.20
CA LEU A 286 12.04 -8.97 -1.05
C LEU A 286 11.08 -9.03 0.15
N PRO A 287 10.01 -9.82 0.05
CA PRO A 287 9.16 -10.10 1.20
C PRO A 287 9.88 -10.97 2.23
N ARG A 288 9.33 -11.00 3.45
CA ARG A 288 9.87 -11.72 4.61
C ARG A 288 8.99 -12.90 5.01
N LEU A 289 9.61 -14.05 5.23
CA LEU A 289 8.96 -15.24 5.79
C LEU A 289 8.86 -15.19 7.30
N SER A 290 9.83 -14.54 7.94
CA SER A 290 9.90 -14.34 9.39
C SER A 290 10.76 -13.11 9.68
N THR A 291 10.59 -12.54 10.86
CA THR A 291 11.56 -11.60 11.44
C THR A 291 12.84 -12.30 11.94
N THR A 292 12.82 -13.64 12.04
CA THR A 292 13.97 -14.46 12.37
C THR A 292 14.70 -14.91 11.11
N ASP A 293 16.03 -14.79 11.12
CA ASP A 293 16.92 -15.15 10.03
C ASP A 293 18.25 -15.69 10.61
N PRO A 294 18.78 -16.87 10.19
CA PRO A 294 18.20 -17.83 9.25
C PRO A 294 16.87 -18.38 9.72
N TRP A 295 15.97 -18.60 8.75
CA TRP A 295 14.69 -19.21 9.04
C TRP A 295 14.83 -20.74 9.06
N ASP A 296 14.10 -21.44 9.94
CA ASP A 296 14.04 -22.91 9.95
C ASP A 296 12.57 -23.36 10.00
N PRO A 297 12.03 -23.96 8.92
CA PRO A 297 10.64 -24.42 8.87
C PRO A 297 10.37 -25.60 9.82
N LYS A 298 11.40 -26.23 10.42
CA LYS A 298 11.23 -27.36 11.36
C LYS A 298 10.55 -26.98 12.68
N ALA A 299 10.33 -25.69 12.94
CA ALA A 299 9.49 -25.22 14.05
C ALA A 299 7.97 -25.43 13.80
N GLY A 300 7.55 -25.77 12.57
CA GLY A 300 6.17 -26.16 12.23
C GLY A 300 5.75 -25.73 10.80
N PRO A 301 4.75 -26.40 10.19
CA PRO A 301 4.32 -26.12 8.80
C PRO A 301 3.49 -24.83 8.63
N SER A 302 3.34 -24.02 9.68
CA SER A 302 2.63 -22.74 9.62
C SER A 302 3.63 -21.64 9.26
N PRO A 303 3.29 -20.70 8.34
CA PRO A 303 4.09 -19.50 8.16
C PRO A 303 4.22 -18.78 9.51
N ASP A 304 5.38 -18.19 9.73
CA ASP A 304 5.67 -17.44 10.93
C ASP A 304 4.68 -16.26 11.04
N PRO A 305 4.03 -16.04 12.20
CA PRO A 305 3.09 -14.94 12.38
C PRO A 305 3.72 -13.55 12.20
N THR A 306 5.04 -13.44 12.25
CA THR A 306 5.79 -12.20 12.01
C THR A 306 6.10 -11.96 10.53
N GLY A 307 5.93 -12.96 9.66
CA GLY A 307 6.19 -12.89 8.23
C GLY A 307 5.04 -12.29 7.41
N ASP A 308 5.37 -11.81 6.21
CA ASP A 308 4.42 -11.16 5.30
C ASP A 308 3.33 -12.11 4.81
N ILE A 309 3.61 -13.43 4.77
CA ILE A 309 2.61 -14.44 4.40
C ILE A 309 1.44 -14.42 5.38
N ALA A 310 1.70 -14.56 6.68
CA ALA A 310 0.66 -14.65 7.70
C ALA A 310 0.00 -13.28 7.95
N ARG A 311 0.80 -12.21 7.89
CA ARG A 311 0.34 -10.84 8.16
C ARG A 311 -0.48 -10.24 7.03
N LEU A 312 -0.17 -10.56 5.77
CA LEU A 312 -0.72 -9.83 4.63
C LEU A 312 -1.24 -10.75 3.52
N PHE A 313 -0.40 -11.66 3.03
CA PHE A 313 -0.69 -12.36 1.77
C PHE A 313 -1.80 -13.39 1.91
N SER A 314 -1.80 -14.20 2.98
CA SER A 314 -2.83 -15.21 3.23
C SER A 314 -4.24 -14.61 3.35
N LYS A 315 -4.32 -13.35 3.78
CA LYS A 315 -5.56 -12.63 4.06
C LYS A 315 -6.27 -12.17 2.79
N ILE A 316 -5.55 -12.00 1.69
CA ILE A 316 -6.12 -11.58 0.42
C ILE A 316 -6.29 -12.72 -0.58
N ILE A 317 -5.71 -13.90 -0.32
CA ILE A 317 -5.83 -15.07 -1.19
C ILE A 317 -6.95 -15.97 -0.69
N ILE A 318 -7.81 -16.44 -1.60
CA ILE A 318 -9.05 -17.16 -1.24
C ILE A 318 -8.83 -18.66 -0.93
N ALA A 319 -7.76 -19.28 -1.43
CA ALA A 319 -7.59 -20.73 -1.31
C ALA A 319 -6.13 -21.19 -1.40
N GLY A 320 -5.87 -22.37 -0.82
CA GLY A 320 -4.59 -23.07 -0.83
C GLY A 320 -3.72 -22.77 0.40
N GLY A 321 -2.92 -23.74 0.83
CA GLY A 321 -2.00 -23.57 1.96
C GLY A 321 -2.69 -23.00 3.20
N VAL A 322 -2.21 -21.84 3.64
CA VAL A 322 -2.71 -21.11 4.82
C VAL A 322 -3.60 -19.90 4.49
N ALA A 323 -4.12 -19.83 3.26
CA ALA A 323 -5.05 -18.80 2.83
C ALA A 323 -6.26 -18.69 3.77
N THR A 324 -6.59 -17.47 4.18
CA THR A 324 -7.80 -17.15 4.94
C THR A 324 -8.80 -16.35 4.13
N GLY A 325 -8.32 -15.55 3.15
CA GLY A 325 -9.17 -14.72 2.30
C GLY A 325 -10.06 -13.75 3.08
N GLU A 326 -9.65 -13.36 4.29
CA GLU A 326 -10.45 -12.52 5.20
C GLU A 326 -10.56 -11.06 4.76
N TRP A 327 -9.60 -10.57 3.98
CA TRP A 327 -9.54 -9.19 3.48
C TRP A 327 -9.95 -9.09 2.02
N ASP A 328 -9.61 -10.07 1.18
CA ASP A 328 -9.97 -10.06 -0.22
C ASP A 328 -9.96 -11.47 -0.81
N GLY A 329 -10.59 -11.62 -1.97
CA GLY A 329 -10.78 -12.89 -2.67
C GLY A 329 -9.89 -13.02 -3.89
N GLN A 330 -8.63 -12.58 -3.79
CA GLN A 330 -7.69 -12.56 -4.89
C GLN A 330 -7.18 -13.95 -5.23
N THR A 331 -6.75 -14.09 -6.48
CA THR A 331 -6.01 -15.26 -6.96
C THR A 331 -4.58 -14.85 -7.26
N SER A 332 -3.64 -15.75 -7.02
CA SER A 332 -2.22 -15.55 -7.31
C SER A 332 -1.65 -16.78 -7.99
N GLU A 333 -0.60 -16.59 -8.79
CA GLU A 333 0.21 -17.70 -9.28
C GLU A 333 0.79 -18.51 -8.09
N THR A 334 0.76 -19.84 -8.21
CA THR A 334 1.13 -20.81 -7.16
C THR A 334 2.62 -21.14 -7.08
N ALA A 335 3.42 -20.63 -8.01
CA ALA A 335 4.86 -20.85 -8.05
C ALA A 335 5.59 -20.18 -6.87
N ASN A 336 6.63 -20.83 -6.36
CA ASN A 336 7.53 -20.24 -5.37
C ASN A 336 8.28 -19.06 -5.97
N PHE A 337 8.53 -18.04 -5.15
CA PHE A 337 9.38 -16.90 -5.47
C PHE A 337 10.28 -16.56 -4.29
N LEU A 338 11.33 -15.78 -4.55
CA LEU A 338 12.35 -15.40 -3.58
C LEU A 338 11.80 -14.58 -2.41
N TYR A 339 12.29 -14.88 -1.21
CA TYR A 339 12.14 -14.09 0.01
C TYR A 339 13.50 -13.61 0.50
N VAL A 340 13.50 -12.64 1.42
CA VAL A 340 14.74 -12.10 2.00
C VAL A 340 15.48 -13.13 2.86
N ASN A 341 14.74 -13.97 3.60
CA ASN A 341 15.29 -14.86 4.60
C ASN A 341 16.23 -15.92 4.00
N SER A 342 17.36 -16.14 4.68
CA SER A 342 18.28 -17.22 4.37
C SER A 342 17.79 -18.56 4.91
N ALA A 343 18.22 -19.63 4.24
CA ALA A 343 18.13 -20.96 4.83
C ALA A 343 19.14 -21.13 5.96
N VAL A 344 18.96 -22.20 6.75
CA VAL A 344 19.95 -22.63 7.75
C VAL A 344 21.35 -22.75 7.12
N ASP A 345 21.41 -23.21 5.87
CA ASP A 345 22.57 -22.98 4.99
C ASP A 345 22.47 -21.58 4.37
N THR A 346 23.24 -20.63 4.90
CA THR A 346 23.18 -19.21 4.53
C THR A 346 23.65 -18.90 3.10
N THR A 347 24.22 -19.90 2.39
CA THR A 347 24.50 -19.79 0.95
C THR A 347 23.23 -19.90 0.10
N ARG A 348 22.10 -20.27 0.73
CA ARG A 348 20.81 -20.48 0.10
C ARG A 348 19.79 -19.48 0.60
N ALA A 349 18.88 -19.09 -0.28
CA ALA A 349 17.72 -18.27 0.04
C ALA A 349 16.47 -19.15 0.06
N TYR A 350 15.50 -18.77 0.90
CA TYR A 350 14.18 -19.41 0.86
C TYR A 350 13.30 -18.84 -0.25
N GLY A 351 12.54 -19.74 -0.86
CA GLY A 351 11.42 -19.41 -1.71
C GLY A 351 10.13 -20.00 -1.16
N SER A 352 9.03 -19.27 -1.34
CA SER A 352 7.68 -19.73 -1.00
C SER A 352 6.68 -19.16 -2.00
N ASN A 353 5.50 -19.74 -2.08
CA ASN A 353 4.37 -19.03 -2.66
C ASN A 353 3.63 -18.19 -1.60
N MET A 354 2.68 -17.35 -2.02
CA MET A 354 1.97 -16.38 -1.17
C MET A 354 1.17 -17.00 -0.02
N VAL A 355 0.92 -18.30 -0.06
CA VAL A 355 0.08 -19.02 0.91
C VAL A 355 0.84 -20.14 1.62
N ALA A 356 2.18 -20.16 1.49
CA ALA A 356 3.05 -21.18 2.06
C ALA A 356 2.61 -22.64 1.78
N SER A 357 1.95 -22.91 0.65
CA SER A 357 1.57 -24.28 0.29
C SER A 357 2.73 -25.07 -0.31
N SER A 358 3.76 -24.39 -0.78
CA SER A 358 5.04 -24.95 -1.18
C SER A 358 6.17 -24.01 -0.79
N GLN A 359 7.30 -24.60 -0.39
CA GLN A 359 8.52 -23.90 -0.03
C GLN A 359 9.71 -24.62 -0.64
N SER A 360 10.74 -23.87 -0.99
CA SER A 360 11.98 -24.38 -1.56
C SER A 360 13.18 -23.60 -1.02
N GLU A 361 14.34 -24.22 -1.11
CA GLU A 361 15.63 -23.58 -0.86
C GLU A 361 16.42 -23.61 -2.15
N ASP A 362 16.95 -22.49 -2.57
CA ASP A 362 17.74 -22.37 -3.79
C ASP A 362 19.05 -21.65 -3.49
N LEU A 363 20.12 -21.98 -4.22
CA LEU A 363 21.38 -21.27 -4.08
C LEU A 363 21.17 -19.78 -4.39
N LYS A 364 21.78 -18.88 -3.60
CA LYS A 364 21.66 -17.43 -3.83
C LYS A 364 22.17 -16.99 -5.22
N SER A 365 23.05 -17.78 -5.82
CA SER A 365 23.59 -17.59 -7.18
C SER A 365 22.72 -18.22 -8.29
N ALA A 366 21.73 -19.02 -7.96
CA ALA A 366 20.85 -19.63 -8.95
C ALA A 366 19.75 -18.65 -9.38
N ASN A 367 19.48 -18.60 -10.68
CA ASN A 367 18.32 -17.87 -11.20
C ASN A 367 17.04 -18.57 -10.74
N THR A 368 16.23 -17.84 -10.01
CA THR A 368 14.94 -18.30 -9.50
C THR A 368 13.87 -17.25 -9.78
N ARG A 369 12.62 -17.56 -9.43
CA ARG A 369 11.51 -16.67 -9.71
C ARG A 369 11.52 -15.47 -8.76
N TYR A 370 11.55 -14.28 -9.33
CA TYR A 370 11.39 -13.02 -8.61
C TYR A 370 9.98 -12.47 -8.83
N ARG A 371 9.27 -12.27 -7.72
CA ARG A 371 8.01 -11.53 -7.65
C ARG A 371 8.32 -10.23 -6.92
N PRO A 372 8.34 -9.09 -7.62
CA PRO A 372 8.75 -7.84 -7.01
C PRO A 372 7.84 -7.43 -5.86
N MET A 373 8.47 -7.03 -4.76
CA MET A 373 7.85 -6.21 -3.73
C MET A 373 8.48 -4.82 -3.79
N LEU A 374 7.68 -3.77 -3.67
CA LEU A 374 8.16 -2.38 -3.66
C LEU A 374 7.75 -1.70 -2.36
N GLU A 375 8.65 -0.97 -1.74
CA GLU A 375 8.35 -0.06 -0.63
C GLU A 375 8.23 1.37 -1.16
N LEU A 376 7.23 2.12 -0.67
CA LEU A 376 7.16 3.56 -0.88
C LEU A 376 8.23 4.26 -0.04
N VAL A 377 9.13 4.98 -0.71
CA VAL A 377 10.22 5.71 -0.08
C VAL A 377 9.68 6.94 0.63
N ASN A 378 10.10 7.13 1.88
CA ASN A 378 9.89 8.36 2.62
C ASN A 378 11.03 9.34 2.32
N LEU A 379 10.72 10.41 1.57
CA LEU A 379 11.68 11.43 1.15
C LEU A 379 12.28 12.24 2.30
N ASP A 380 11.56 12.38 3.42
CA ASP A 380 12.07 13.11 4.60
C ASP A 380 13.18 12.33 5.32
N LYS A 381 13.19 11.00 5.13
CA LYS A 381 14.12 10.09 5.80
C LYS A 381 15.21 9.57 4.88
N MET A 382 15.08 9.76 3.57
CA MET A 382 15.96 9.14 2.59
C MET A 382 16.32 10.11 1.45
N PRO A 383 17.62 10.40 1.25
CA PRO A 383 18.05 11.14 0.07
C PRO A 383 17.86 10.27 -1.18
N VAL A 384 17.21 10.82 -2.20
CA VAL A 384 17.03 10.16 -3.51
C VAL A 384 18.13 10.66 -4.46
N PRO A 385 18.81 9.77 -5.21
CA PRO A 385 19.81 10.19 -6.19
C PRO A 385 19.17 11.07 -7.28
N LEU A 386 19.92 12.08 -7.72
CA LEU A 386 19.51 12.92 -8.86
C LEU A 386 19.47 12.05 -10.12
N GLU A 387 18.33 12.05 -10.82
CA GLU A 387 18.21 11.34 -12.10
C GLU A 387 19.10 12.00 -13.17
N ASN A 388 19.72 11.16 -14.02
CA ASN A 388 20.38 11.63 -15.22
C ASN A 388 19.32 12.15 -16.22
N PHE A 389 19.44 13.40 -16.67
CA PHE A 389 18.57 13.91 -17.74
C PHE A 389 19.15 13.53 -19.10
N ILE A 390 18.35 12.85 -19.92
CA ILE A 390 18.67 12.57 -21.32
C ILE A 390 17.70 13.40 -22.15
N GLY A 391 18.21 14.44 -22.81
CA GLY A 391 17.49 15.24 -23.78
C GLY A 391 18.18 15.17 -25.14
N THR A 392 17.41 15.10 -26.22
CA THR A 392 17.95 15.34 -27.57
C THR A 392 18.06 16.86 -27.73
N PRO A 393 19.27 17.43 -27.85
CA PRO A 393 19.38 18.87 -28.08
C PRO A 393 18.71 19.20 -29.42
N GLU A 394 17.66 20.02 -29.39
CA GLU A 394 17.01 20.52 -30.60
C GLU A 394 17.73 21.80 -31.03
N GLY A 395 18.68 21.67 -31.95
CA GLY A 395 19.47 22.79 -32.46
C GLY A 395 20.80 22.36 -33.07
N VAL A 396 21.31 23.15 -34.01
CA VAL A 396 22.66 22.96 -34.55
C VAL A 396 23.63 23.77 -33.70
N LEU A 397 24.54 23.10 -33.00
CA LEU A 397 25.71 23.75 -32.42
C LEU A 397 26.54 24.34 -33.56
N ARG A 398 26.47 25.65 -33.79
CA ARG A 398 27.39 26.31 -34.74
C ARG A 398 28.74 26.43 -34.06
N LYS A 399 29.80 26.09 -34.82
CA LYS A 399 31.18 26.40 -34.45
C LYS A 399 31.31 27.89 -34.07
N PRO A 400 32.08 28.24 -33.03
CA PRO A 400 32.32 29.63 -32.69
C PRO A 400 32.97 30.35 -33.89
N LEU A 401 32.41 31.51 -34.26
CA LEU A 401 32.98 32.36 -35.29
C LEU A 401 33.92 33.35 -34.60
N PHE A 402 35.22 33.23 -34.89
CA PHE A 402 36.20 34.21 -34.44
C PHE A 402 36.31 35.30 -35.51
N SER A 403 35.88 36.52 -35.18
CA SER A 403 36.24 37.71 -35.96
C SER A 403 37.25 38.51 -35.16
N ILE A 404 38.47 38.59 -35.67
CA ILE A 404 39.54 39.43 -35.10
C ILE A 404 39.49 40.74 -35.89
N GLU A 405 39.19 41.85 -35.23
CA GLU A 405 39.30 43.18 -35.86
C GLU A 405 39.74 44.23 -34.81
N PRO A 406 40.83 45.01 -35.05
CA PRO A 406 41.66 45.04 -36.26
C PRO A 406 42.83 44.04 -36.24
N ASP A 407 43.30 43.70 -37.44
CA ASP A 407 44.46 42.84 -37.68
C ASP A 407 45.73 43.49 -37.12
N THR A 408 46.27 42.91 -36.05
CA THR A 408 47.54 43.33 -35.44
C THR A 408 48.50 42.16 -35.53
N SER A 409 49.42 42.27 -36.48
CA SER A 409 50.49 41.31 -36.71
C SER A 409 51.31 41.08 -35.43
N ASP A 410 51.45 39.80 -35.08
CA ASP A 410 52.37 39.23 -34.09
C ASP A 410 52.25 39.71 -32.62
N ILE A 411 51.02 39.78 -32.09
CA ILE A 411 50.80 39.80 -30.64
C ILE A 411 49.99 38.57 -30.22
N LEU A 412 50.52 37.80 -29.27
CA LEU A 412 49.78 36.75 -28.55
C LEU A 412 48.62 37.39 -27.78
N LEU A 413 47.42 37.35 -28.35
CA LEU A 413 46.20 37.77 -27.67
C LEU A 413 45.75 36.69 -26.69
N THR A 414 45.58 37.09 -25.43
CA THR A 414 44.96 36.23 -24.42
C THR A 414 43.45 36.33 -24.63
N VAL A 415 42.81 35.25 -25.05
CA VAL A 415 41.34 35.17 -25.11
C VAL A 415 40.84 35.12 -23.66
N SER A 416 40.42 36.27 -23.11
CA SER A 416 39.96 36.36 -21.72
C SER A 416 38.50 35.97 -21.56
N ASP A 417 37.67 36.12 -22.59
CA ASP A 417 36.22 35.98 -22.45
C ASP A 417 35.63 35.23 -23.64
N ILE A 418 35.36 33.93 -23.44
CA ILE A 418 34.52 33.14 -24.33
C ILE A 418 33.09 33.20 -23.76
N ALA A 419 32.26 34.07 -24.33
CA ALA A 419 30.83 34.10 -24.02
C ALA A 419 30.06 33.19 -25.00
N TRP A 420 29.22 32.33 -24.45
CA TRP A 420 28.23 31.55 -25.18
C TRP A 420 26.85 32.08 -24.81
N GLU A 421 26.05 32.45 -25.81
CA GLU A 421 24.67 32.88 -25.59
C GLU A 421 23.75 31.82 -26.19
N ILE A 422 22.93 31.18 -25.34
CA ILE A 422 21.84 30.31 -25.78
C ILE A 422 20.67 31.21 -26.12
N GLN A 423 20.41 31.44 -27.41
CA GLN A 423 19.13 32.02 -27.83
C GLN A 423 18.07 30.92 -27.95
N GLY A 424 17.34 30.73 -26.85
CA GLY A 424 16.19 29.83 -26.75
C GLY A 424 15.69 29.76 -25.32
N ALA A 425 14.37 29.71 -25.11
CA ALA A 425 13.80 29.61 -23.78
C ALA A 425 14.09 28.22 -23.18
N LEU A 426 14.93 28.15 -22.16
CA LEU A 426 14.94 27.05 -21.21
C LEU A 426 13.73 27.23 -20.30
N ASN A 427 12.72 26.37 -20.39
CA ASN A 427 11.66 26.34 -19.40
C ASN A 427 12.19 25.60 -18.16
N PRO A 428 12.37 26.28 -17.01
CA PRO A 428 12.74 25.61 -15.78
C PRO A 428 11.59 24.70 -15.29
N PRO A 429 11.88 23.54 -14.67
CA PRO A 429 10.86 22.82 -13.92
C PRO A 429 10.47 23.65 -12.69
N LEU A 430 9.17 23.88 -12.52
CA LEU A 430 8.56 24.43 -11.31
C LEU A 430 8.84 23.47 -10.13
N THR A 431 9.94 23.71 -9.40
CA THR A 431 10.21 23.12 -8.09
C THR A 431 10.44 24.25 -7.11
N ALA A 432 9.54 24.40 -6.14
CA ALA A 432 9.72 25.31 -5.03
C ALA A 432 10.69 24.65 -4.03
N LEU A 433 11.96 25.06 -4.04
CA LEU A 433 12.88 24.77 -2.95
C LEU A 433 12.58 25.76 -1.82
N MET A 434 11.99 25.27 -0.73
CA MET A 434 12.07 25.98 0.56
C MET A 434 13.50 25.82 1.07
N SER A 435 14.18 26.95 1.30
CA SER A 435 15.56 27.01 1.76
C SER A 435 15.65 26.80 3.27
N GLU A 436 16.40 25.79 3.72
CA GLU A 436 17.09 25.85 5.01
C GLU A 436 18.60 25.71 4.79
N PRO A 437 19.44 26.48 5.51
CA PRO A 437 20.87 26.51 5.27
C PRO A 437 21.58 25.23 5.78
N PRO A 438 22.50 24.63 5.01
CA PRO A 438 23.23 23.43 5.40
C PRO A 438 24.29 23.70 6.49
N VAL A 439 24.27 22.87 7.52
CA VAL A 439 25.29 22.81 8.58
C VAL A 439 26.42 21.86 8.14
N THR A 440 27.55 22.45 7.77
CA THR A 440 28.93 21.94 7.78
C THR A 440 29.20 20.48 7.34
N VAL A 441 29.77 20.30 6.13
CA VAL A 441 30.41 19.05 5.68
C VAL A 441 31.89 19.05 6.13
N THR A 442 32.34 18.00 6.81
CA THR A 442 33.63 17.96 7.53
C THR A 442 34.74 17.11 6.91
N ASP A 443 34.53 16.34 5.83
CA ASP A 443 35.65 15.75 5.07
C ASP A 443 35.23 15.18 3.70
N ILE A 444 36.12 15.25 2.71
CA ILE A 444 36.02 14.59 1.39
C ILE A 444 37.39 13.95 1.07
N GLY A 445 37.43 12.64 0.83
CA GLY A 445 38.64 11.90 0.42
C GLY A 445 38.48 11.20 -0.93
N TRP A 446 39.58 10.99 -1.66
CA TRP A 446 39.63 10.34 -2.98
C TRP A 446 40.65 9.19 -2.98
N ALA A 447 40.32 8.06 -3.62
CA ALA A 447 41.22 6.93 -3.88
C ALA A 447 41.25 6.61 -5.38
N GLN A 448 42.42 6.22 -5.91
CA GLN A 448 42.65 5.91 -7.33
C GLN A 448 43.29 4.51 -7.46
N GLU A 449 42.69 3.61 -8.25
CA GLU A 449 43.32 2.36 -8.68
C GLU A 449 44.02 2.52 -10.05
N LEU A 450 45.24 2.02 -10.16
CA LEU A 450 46.08 2.01 -11.37
C LEU A 450 45.93 0.66 -12.11
N ARG A 451 45.73 0.68 -13.43
CA ARG A 451 46.00 -0.49 -14.30
C ARG A 451 47.00 -0.15 -15.41
N THR A 452 47.90 -1.10 -15.65
CA THR A 452 49.06 -1.04 -16.56
C THR A 452 48.67 -1.30 -18.02
N PRO A 453 49.17 -0.55 -19.03
CA PRO A 453 48.98 -0.88 -20.43
C PRO A 453 50.12 -1.75 -21.00
N ILE A 454 49.75 -2.64 -21.93
CA ILE A 454 50.61 -3.55 -22.70
C ILE A 454 51.20 -2.78 -23.91
N VAL A 455 52.48 -3.01 -24.22
CA VAL A 455 53.23 -2.36 -25.33
C VAL A 455 53.26 -3.27 -26.56
N GLU A 456 52.82 -2.79 -27.71
CA GLU A 456 53.21 -3.28 -29.04
C GLU A 456 54.02 -2.18 -29.74
N GLY A 457 55.16 -2.56 -30.32
CA GLY A 457 56.09 -1.63 -30.96
C GLY A 457 56.23 -1.86 -32.46
N GLU A 458 56.29 -0.78 -33.23
CA GLU A 458 56.91 -0.73 -34.55
C GLU A 458 57.83 0.49 -34.64
N SER A 459 59.04 0.26 -35.16
CA SER A 459 60.14 1.22 -35.24
C SER A 459 60.20 1.92 -36.59
N SER A 460 60.40 3.24 -36.60
CA SER A 460 60.97 3.99 -37.73
C SER A 460 62.17 4.84 -37.28
N PRO A 461 63.24 4.96 -38.10
CA PRO A 461 64.59 5.44 -37.71
C PRO A 461 64.74 6.99 -37.64
N PRO A 462 65.88 7.51 -37.12
CA PRO A 462 65.94 8.69 -36.26
C PRO A 462 66.26 10.00 -36.99
N SER A 463 65.69 11.11 -36.52
CA SER A 463 66.24 12.45 -36.72
C SER A 463 66.75 13.01 -35.39
N VAL A 464 67.94 13.62 -35.46
CA VAL A 464 68.83 13.93 -34.35
C VAL A 464 68.43 15.24 -33.66
N VAL A 465 68.09 15.11 -32.37
CA VAL A 465 68.46 15.89 -31.17
C VAL A 465 68.58 17.42 -31.27
N THR A 466 67.82 18.12 -30.43
CA THR A 466 68.31 19.08 -29.41
C THR A 466 67.22 19.21 -28.33
N ASP A 467 67.61 19.21 -27.05
CA ASP A 467 66.79 19.26 -25.81
C ASP A 467 65.39 19.93 -25.95
N ILE A 468 64.35 19.53 -25.20
CA ILE A 468 64.16 19.91 -23.79
C ILE A 468 62.89 19.21 -23.24
N GLY A 469 62.99 18.71 -22.00
CA GLY A 469 61.97 18.92 -20.98
C GLY A 469 60.89 17.85 -20.77
N TRP A 470 60.92 17.22 -19.59
CA TRP A 470 59.71 16.65 -19.01
C TRP A 470 58.77 17.79 -18.59
N HIS A 471 57.61 17.87 -19.21
CA HIS A 471 56.48 18.61 -18.65
C HIS A 471 55.33 17.65 -18.39
N GLN A 472 54.97 17.49 -17.12
CA GLN A 472 53.64 17.02 -16.75
C GLN A 472 52.60 17.94 -17.42
N PRO A 473 51.60 17.41 -18.12
CA PRO A 473 50.37 18.16 -18.31
C PRO A 473 49.66 18.24 -16.95
N ASN A 474 49.98 19.28 -16.17
CA ASN A 474 49.17 19.70 -15.03
C ASN A 474 47.88 20.35 -15.55
N ARG A 475 46.89 19.55 -15.96
CA ARG A 475 45.49 19.99 -16.03
C ARG A 475 44.56 18.81 -15.76
N THR A 476 44.14 18.68 -14.51
CA THR A 476 42.81 18.14 -14.20
C THR A 476 41.78 19.17 -14.69
N PRO A 477 40.70 18.80 -15.40
CA PRO A 477 39.62 19.74 -15.64
C PRO A 477 38.98 20.08 -14.28
N THR A 478 39.21 21.30 -13.80
CA THR A 478 38.45 21.85 -12.68
C THR A 478 37.14 22.39 -13.24
N VAL A 479 36.03 21.74 -12.92
CA VAL A 479 34.70 22.35 -13.10
C VAL A 479 34.53 23.30 -11.92
N THR A 480 34.66 24.60 -12.19
CA THR A 480 34.32 25.64 -11.21
C THR A 480 32.85 26.00 -11.42
N VAL A 481 32.00 25.70 -10.44
CA VAL A 481 30.64 26.25 -10.40
C VAL A 481 30.73 27.63 -9.78
N THR A 482 30.57 28.67 -10.59
CA THR A 482 30.40 30.04 -10.11
C THR A 482 28.91 30.25 -9.83
N ALA A 483 28.53 30.39 -8.57
CA ALA A 483 27.20 30.86 -8.21
C ALA A 483 27.24 32.40 -8.21
N GLU A 484 26.48 33.03 -9.10
CA GLU A 484 26.22 34.45 -9.00
C GLU A 484 25.22 34.68 -7.86
N TYR A 485 25.70 35.35 -6.81
CA TYR A 485 24.86 35.88 -5.74
C TYR A 485 24.47 37.31 -6.11
N THR A 486 23.18 37.56 -6.29
CA THR A 486 22.65 38.91 -6.35
C THR A 486 22.19 39.29 -4.95
N GLU A 487 22.89 40.23 -4.31
CA GLU A 487 22.44 40.84 -3.06
C GLU A 487 21.13 41.59 -3.34
N VAL A 488 20.03 41.13 -2.74
CA VAL A 488 18.76 41.87 -2.78
C VAL A 488 18.86 42.96 -1.72
N GLU A 489 19.01 44.21 -2.16
CA GLU A 489 18.91 45.34 -1.24
C GLU A 489 17.54 45.31 -0.54
N PRO A 490 17.49 45.48 0.79
CA PRO A 490 16.23 45.51 1.52
C PRO A 490 15.40 46.71 1.09
N GLN A 491 14.27 46.47 0.45
CA GLN A 491 13.32 47.51 0.08
C GLN A 491 12.53 47.97 1.31
N ASN A 492 12.67 49.24 1.67
CA ASN A 492 11.93 49.82 2.79
C ASN A 492 10.45 50.03 2.39
N LEU A 493 9.56 49.30 3.05
CA LEU A 493 8.10 49.38 2.82
C LEU A 493 7.50 50.76 3.15
N ALA A 494 8.24 51.65 3.81
CA ALA A 494 7.84 53.03 4.04
C ALA A 494 7.87 53.91 2.77
N ASP A 495 8.60 53.49 1.73
CA ASP A 495 8.76 54.23 0.47
C ASP A 495 7.86 53.68 -0.66
N CYS A 496 7.05 52.66 -0.36
CA CYS A 496 6.09 52.10 -1.31
C CYS A 496 4.74 52.83 -1.19
N ASN A 497 4.33 53.58 -2.22
CA ASN A 497 2.97 54.10 -2.30
C ASN A 497 1.99 52.92 -2.46
N GLY A 498 1.36 52.54 -1.36
CA GLY A 498 0.45 51.38 -1.24
C GLY A 498 -0.87 51.49 -1.99
N GLU A 499 -0.91 52.12 -3.16
CA GLU A 499 -2.09 52.13 -4.01
C GLU A 499 -2.05 50.98 -5.04
N LEU A 500 -3.09 50.13 -4.99
CA LEU A 500 -3.36 49.08 -5.95
C LEU A 500 -3.63 49.70 -7.34
N LEU A 501 -2.62 49.73 -8.20
CA LEU A 501 -2.80 50.04 -9.62
C LEU A 501 -3.49 48.85 -10.30
N GLY A 502 -4.83 48.87 -10.37
CA GLY A 502 -5.55 47.78 -11.04
C GLY A 502 -7.08 47.79 -11.04
N PHE A 503 -7.75 48.91 -10.78
CA PHE A 503 -9.17 49.05 -11.14
C PHE A 503 -9.41 50.39 -11.85
N LYS A 504 -9.35 50.34 -13.18
CA LYS A 504 -10.17 51.16 -14.07
C LYS A 504 -10.80 50.26 -15.10
#